data_AF-A0A969Q6P1-F1
#
_entry.id   AF-A0A969Q6P1-F1
#
_cell.length_a   1.000
_cell.length_b   1.000
_cell.length_c   1.000
_cell.angle_alpha   90.00
_cell.angle_beta   90.00
_cell.angle_gamma   90.00
#
_symmetry.space_group_name_H-M   'P 1'
#
loop_
_entity.id
_entity.type
_entity.pdbx_description
1 polymer ?
#
loop_
_entity_poly.entity_id
_entity_poly.type
_entity_poly.pdbx_seq_one_letter_code
_entity_poly.pdbx_strand_id
1 'polypeptide(L)'
;MPPLAIGVHLRRNPENQSFVITAEILQKAVTNLRIEFTEPLGQKDYEVLMQVYSDCAPEDGMNQNFLDLLHTLYILEYRNDDLWFGVHPIVQDILEKRGLIGAGG
;
A
#
# COMPACT_ATOMS: atom_id res chain seq x y z
N MET A 1 9.55 -10.95 19.70
CA MET A 1 8.89 -9.78 19.09
C MET A 1 9.86 -8.60 19.12
N PRO A 2 10.41 -8.11 18.00
CA PRO A 2 11.12 -6.83 18.01
C PRO A 2 10.17 -5.70 17.57
N PRO A 3 10.25 -4.52 18.21
CA PRO A 3 9.16 -3.56 18.30
C PRO A 3 9.15 -2.59 17.12
N LEU A 4 8.08 -1.79 17.10
CA LEU A 4 7.79 -0.52 16.40
C LEU A 4 8.91 0.57 16.48
N ALA A 5 10.18 0.21 16.34
CA ALA A 5 11.28 0.97 16.93
C ALA A 5 11.87 2.10 16.07
N ILE A 6 11.63 2.17 14.76
CA ILE A 6 12.40 3.09 13.90
C ILE A 6 11.97 4.55 14.10
N GLY A 7 10.67 4.84 14.02
CA GLY A 7 10.14 6.20 14.21
C GLY A 7 10.33 6.73 15.64
N VAL A 8 10.32 5.83 16.64
CA VAL A 8 10.54 6.20 18.05
C VAL A 8 12.02 6.44 18.34
N HIS A 9 12.95 5.72 17.70
CA HIS A 9 14.38 5.88 17.95
C HIS A 9 14.91 7.23 17.45
N LEU A 10 14.48 7.68 16.26
CA LEU A 10 14.84 9.01 15.72
C LEU A 10 14.30 10.15 16.57
N ARG A 11 13.07 10.04 17.10
CA ARG A 11 12.48 11.06 17.99
C ARG A 11 13.16 11.12 19.36
N ARG A 12 13.71 10.00 19.85
CA ARG A 12 14.34 9.90 21.18
C ARG A 12 15.80 10.31 21.20
N ASN A 13 16.50 10.22 20.06
CA ASN A 13 17.92 10.59 19.94
C ASN A 13 18.14 11.48 18.71
N PRO A 14 17.66 12.74 18.73
CA PRO A 14 17.81 13.68 17.62
C PRO A 14 19.27 14.03 17.32
N GLU A 15 20.17 13.90 18.31
CA GLU A 15 21.61 14.17 18.18
C GLU A 15 22.38 13.05 17.45
N ASN A 16 21.74 11.90 17.22
CA ASN A 16 22.38 10.74 16.61
C ASN A 16 22.39 10.88 15.08
N GLN A 17 23.26 11.77 14.60
CA GLN A 17 23.42 12.12 13.18
C GLN A 17 23.93 10.97 12.29
N SER A 18 24.30 9.82 12.86
CA SER A 18 24.87 8.66 12.15
C SER A 18 23.87 7.52 11.90
N PHE A 19 22.58 7.70 12.21
CA PHE A 19 21.58 6.68 11.93
C PHE A 19 21.41 6.48 10.41
N VAL A 20 21.77 5.29 9.92
CA VAL A 20 21.63 4.91 8.51
C VAL A 20 20.48 3.92 8.36
N ILE A 21 19.54 4.19 7.45
CA ILE A 21 18.52 3.22 7.05
C ILE A 21 19.20 2.15 6.20
N THR A 22 19.41 0.97 6.79
CA THR A 22 19.96 -0.18 6.07
C THR A 22 18.89 -0.87 5.23
N ALA A 23 19.33 -1.68 4.26
CA ALA A 23 18.42 -2.50 3.46
C ALA A 23 17.57 -3.45 4.32
N GLU A 24 18.13 -4.00 5.41
CA GLU A 24 17.40 -4.86 6.35
C GLU A 24 16.27 -4.11 7.07
N ILE A 25 16.55 -2.88 7.53
CA ILE A 25 15.57 -2.01 8.18
C ILE A 25 14.43 -1.67 7.22
N LEU A 26 14.77 -1.31 5.98
CA LEU A 26 13.80 -1.05 4.91
C LEU A 26 12.94 -2.29 4.63
N GLN A 27 13.56 -3.46 4.43
CA GLN A 27 12.85 -4.69 4.12
C GLN A 27 11.86 -5.08 5.22
N LYS A 28 12.25 -4.90 6.48
CA LYS A 28 11.37 -5.14 7.62
C LYS A 28 10.19 -4.18 7.65
N ALA A 29 10.42 -2.89 7.41
CA ALA A 29 9.36 -1.89 7.35
C ALA A 29 8.35 -2.21 6.23
N VAL A 30 8.82 -2.51 5.02
CA VAL A 30 7.97 -2.91 3.89
C VAL A 30 7.19 -4.19 4.20
N THR A 31 7.83 -5.17 4.87
CA THR A 31 7.15 -6.41 5.27
C THR A 31 6.02 -6.17 6.26
N ASN A 32 6.25 -5.31 7.26
CA ASN A 32 5.20 -4.95 8.21
C ASN A 32 4.04 -4.24 7.52
N LEU A 33 4.32 -3.27 6.65
CA LEU A 33 3.28 -2.58 5.86
C LEU A 33 2.46 -3.57 5.03
N ARG A 34 3.10 -4.54 4.37
CA ARG A 34 2.35 -5.57 3.62
C ARG A 34 1.39 -6.37 4.49
N ILE A 35 1.80 -6.72 5.71
CA ILE A 35 0.94 -7.44 6.64
C ILE A 35 -0.26 -6.55 7.02
N GLU A 36 0.00 -5.30 7.41
CA GLU A 36 -1.03 -4.32 7.78
C GLU A 36 -2.05 -4.09 6.66
N PHE A 37 -1.61 -4.00 5.40
CA PHE A 37 -2.51 -3.92 4.25
C PHE A 37 -3.23 -5.25 3.97
N THR A 38 -2.61 -6.41 4.21
CA THR A 38 -3.23 -7.70 3.85
C THR A 38 -4.32 -8.12 4.84
N GLU A 39 -4.14 -7.83 6.13
CA GLU A 39 -5.01 -8.33 7.22
C GLU A 39 -6.51 -8.02 7.04
N PRO A 40 -6.94 -6.80 6.66
CA PRO A 40 -8.36 -6.48 6.56
C PRO A 40 -9.00 -6.82 5.21
N LEU A 41 -8.21 -7.22 4.19
CA LEU A 41 -8.73 -7.42 2.84
C LEU A 41 -9.53 -8.73 2.70
N GLY A 42 -10.79 -8.60 2.28
CA GLY A 42 -11.65 -9.69 1.85
C GLY A 42 -11.67 -9.88 0.32
N GLN A 43 -12.39 -10.92 -0.12
CA GLN A 43 -12.48 -11.27 -1.55
C GLN A 43 -13.02 -10.14 -2.43
N LYS A 44 -14.05 -9.42 -1.96
CA LYS A 44 -14.65 -8.29 -2.69
C LYS A 44 -13.67 -7.13 -2.86
N ASP A 45 -12.75 -6.96 -1.91
CA ASP A 45 -11.77 -5.88 -1.97
C ASP A 45 -10.73 -6.18 -3.05
N TYR A 46 -10.28 -7.43 -3.15
CA TYR A 46 -9.41 -7.88 -4.23
C TYR A 46 -10.05 -7.67 -5.61
N GLU A 47 -11.35 -7.91 -5.76
CA GLU A 47 -12.07 -7.67 -7.02
C GLU A 47 -12.03 -6.18 -7.41
N VAL A 48 -12.32 -5.27 -6.48
CA VAL A 48 -12.25 -3.83 -6.73
C VAL A 48 -10.82 -3.39 -7.04
N LEU A 49 -9.82 -3.91 -6.32
CA LEU A 49 -8.42 -3.57 -6.55
C LEU A 49 -7.93 -4.02 -7.92
N MET A 50 -8.33 -5.21 -8.38
CA MET A 50 -8.01 -5.70 -9.73
C MET A 50 -8.67 -4.85 -10.81
N GLN A 51 -9.92 -4.42 -10.60
CA GLN A 51 -10.62 -3.52 -11.51
C GLN A 51 -9.90 -2.18 -11.63
N VAL A 52 -9.58 -1.54 -10.49
CA VAL A 52 -8.86 -0.25 -10.47
C VAL A 52 -7.46 -0.38 -11.08
N TYR A 53 -6.76 -1.48 -10.85
CA TYR A 53 -5.46 -1.73 -11.47
C TYR A 53 -5.55 -1.81 -13.00
N SER A 54 -6.62 -2.39 -13.53
CA SER A 54 -6.78 -2.63 -14.97
C SER A 54 -7.34 -1.41 -15.70
N ASP A 55 -8.32 -0.74 -15.10
CA ASP A 55 -9.15 0.27 -15.78
C ASP A 55 -8.80 1.71 -15.37
N CYS A 56 -7.93 1.91 -14.38
CA CYS A 56 -7.57 3.21 -13.79
C CYS A 56 -8.78 4.03 -13.25
N ALA A 57 -9.97 3.45 -13.24
CA ALA A 57 -11.20 3.99 -12.69
C ALA A 57 -12.21 2.83 -12.47
N PRO A 58 -12.95 2.80 -11.36
CA PRO A 58 -14.06 1.86 -11.21
C PRO A 58 -15.22 2.26 -12.13
N GLU A 59 -16.00 1.27 -12.59
CA GLU A 59 -17.25 1.54 -13.35
C GLU A 59 -18.27 2.36 -12.55
N ASP A 60 -18.26 2.22 -11.22
CA ASP A 60 -19.08 3.00 -10.28
C ASP A 60 -18.19 3.67 -9.21
N GLY A 61 -17.76 4.90 -9.50
CA GLY A 61 -16.89 5.71 -8.66
C GLY A 61 -17.46 6.13 -7.30
N MET A 62 -18.71 5.75 -6.98
CA MET A 62 -19.37 6.04 -5.71
C MET A 62 -19.73 4.78 -4.92
N ASN A 63 -19.28 3.60 -5.34
CA ASN A 63 -19.46 2.38 -4.56
C ASN A 63 -18.74 2.49 -3.21
N GLN A 64 -19.43 2.19 -2.12
CA GLN A 64 -18.89 2.25 -0.76
C GLN A 64 -17.59 1.46 -0.61
N ASN A 65 -17.46 0.29 -1.25
CA ASN A 65 -16.25 -0.52 -1.13
C ASN A 65 -15.02 0.17 -1.75
N PHE A 66 -15.21 0.84 -2.88
CA PHE A 66 -14.17 1.65 -3.51
C PHE A 66 -13.77 2.83 -2.63
N LEU A 67 -14.76 3.55 -2.08
CA LEU A 67 -14.51 4.70 -1.20
C LEU A 67 -13.79 4.29 0.09
N ASP A 68 -14.15 3.14 0.67
CA ASP A 68 -13.48 2.60 1.86
C ASP A 68 -12.02 2.28 1.56
N LEU A 69 -11.73 1.64 0.42
CA LEU A 69 -10.37 1.36 -0.05
C LEU A 69 -9.57 2.62 -0.40
N LEU A 70 -10.24 3.66 -0.92
CA LEU A 70 -9.64 4.97 -1.19
C LEU A 70 -9.27 5.69 0.11
N HIS A 71 -10.18 5.75 1.09
CA HIS A 71 -9.93 6.38 2.38
C HIS A 71 -8.85 5.67 3.21
N THR A 72 -8.71 4.36 3.02
CA THR A 72 -7.68 3.55 3.69
C THR A 72 -6.38 3.42 2.88
N LEU A 73 -6.25 4.18 1.79
CA LEU A 73 -5.05 4.30 0.94
C LEU A 73 -4.63 3.02 0.20
N TYR A 74 -5.54 2.06 0.04
CA TYR A 74 -5.30 0.93 -0.87
C TYR A 74 -5.38 1.39 -2.32
N ILE A 75 -6.24 2.37 -2.59
CA ILE A 75 -6.37 3.08 -3.84
C ILE A 75 -5.84 4.49 -3.62
N LEU A 76 -5.16 5.02 -4.64
CA LEU A 76 -4.59 6.34 -4.69
C LEU A 76 -5.32 7.14 -5.76
N GLU A 77 -5.66 8.38 -5.43
CA GLU A 77 -6.25 9.34 -6.35
C GLU A 77 -5.16 10.28 -6.88
N TYR A 78 -5.08 10.40 -8.19
CA TYR A 78 -4.17 11.29 -8.89
C TYR A 78 -4.97 12.40 -9.57
N ARG A 79 -4.57 13.65 -9.28
CA ARG A 79 -5.13 14.86 -9.88
C ARG A 79 -4.04 15.57 -10.67
N ASN A 80 -3.91 15.26 -11.96
CA ASN A 80 -2.91 15.84 -12.84
C ASN A 80 -3.55 16.13 -14.20
N ASP A 81 -4.09 17.34 -14.40
CA ASP A 81 -4.91 17.74 -15.57
C ASP A 81 -6.16 16.86 -15.84
N ASP A 82 -6.16 15.61 -15.38
CA ASP A 82 -7.20 14.59 -15.36
C ASP A 82 -7.28 13.94 -13.94
N LEU A 83 -8.40 13.29 -13.66
CA LEU A 83 -8.63 12.51 -12.44
C LEU A 83 -8.56 11.02 -12.75
N TRP A 84 -7.63 10.30 -12.14
CA TRP A 84 -7.52 8.85 -12.28
C TRP A 84 -7.07 8.19 -10.98
N PHE A 85 -7.27 6.87 -10.91
CA PHE A 85 -7.00 6.09 -9.71
C PHE A 85 -5.98 5.00 -10.00
N GLY A 86 -5.17 4.68 -9.00
CA GLY A 86 -4.22 3.57 -9.07
C GLY A 86 -4.18 2.80 -7.76
N VAL A 87 -3.70 1.56 -7.81
CA VAL A 87 -3.50 0.75 -6.60
C VAL A 87 -2.19 1.17 -5.93
N HIS A 88 -2.19 1.29 -4.61
CA HIS A 88 -0.98 1.62 -3.85
C HIS A 88 0.14 0.58 -4.12
N PRO A 89 1.43 0.97 -4.32
CA PRO A 89 2.49 0.05 -4.73
C PRO A 89 2.69 -1.18 -3.81
N ILE A 90 2.54 -0.99 -2.49
CA ILE A 90 2.58 -2.11 -1.54
C ILE A 90 1.42 -3.10 -1.76
N VAL A 91 0.25 -2.59 -2.16
CA VAL A 91 -0.92 -3.41 -2.48
C VAL A 91 -0.73 -4.09 -3.84
N GLN A 92 -0.09 -3.45 -4.82
CA GLN A 92 0.30 -4.12 -6.07
C GLN A 92 1.22 -5.32 -5.80
N ASP A 93 2.26 -5.19 -4.95
CA ASP A 93 3.12 -6.33 -4.56
C ASP A 93 2.32 -7.46 -3.87
N ILE A 94 1.26 -7.12 -3.13
CA ILE A 94 0.35 -8.12 -2.54
C ILE A 94 -0.44 -8.86 -3.64
N LEU A 95 -0.98 -8.14 -4.62
CA LEU A 95 -1.74 -8.71 -5.74
C LEU A 95 -0.85 -9.62 -6.60
N GLU A 96 0.37 -9.18 -6.92
CA GLU A 96 1.37 -9.96 -7.67
C GLU A 96 1.71 -11.27 -6.96
N LYS A 97 2.00 -11.21 -5.66
CA LYS A 97 2.31 -12.41 -4.86
C LYS A 97 1.16 -13.39 -4.75
N ARG A 98 -0.08 -12.91 -4.87
CA ARG A 98 -1.28 -13.74 -4.92
C ARG A 98 -1.58 -14.26 -6.33
N GLY A 99 -0.82 -13.86 -7.34
CA GLY A 99 -1.03 -14.24 -8.74
C GLY A 99 -2.28 -13.61 -9.35
N LEU A 100 -2.77 -12.51 -8.77
CA LEU A 100 -4.00 -11.82 -9.21
C LEU A 100 -3.72 -10.85 -10.35
N ILE A 101 -2.50 -10.31 -10.41
CA ILE A 101 -2.00 -9.49 -11.52
C ILE A 101 -0.66 -10.05 -11.98
N GLY A 102 -0.32 -9.83 -13.25
CA GLY A 102 0.97 -10.25 -13.77
C GLY A 102 2.11 -9.46 -13.13
N ALA A 103 3.14 -10.15 -12.65
CA ALA A 103 4.43 -9.50 -12.46
C ALA A 103 4.89 -9.05 -13.85
N GLY A 104 5.00 -7.74 -14.06
CA GLY A 104 5.71 -7.24 -15.24
C GLY A 104 7.09 -7.91 -15.29
N GLY A 105 7.33 -8.71 -16.32
CA GLY A 105 8.62 -9.35 -16.58
C GLY A 105 9.71 -8.35 -16.94
#